data_AF-A0A815NXQ2-F1
#
_entry.id   AF-A0A815NXQ2-F1
#
_cell.length_a   1.000
_cell.length_b   1.000
_cell.length_c   1.000
_cell.angle_alpha   90.00
_cell.angle_beta   90.00
_cell.angle_gamma   90.00
#
_symmetry.space_group_name_H-M   'P 1'
#
loop_
_entity.id
_entity.type
_entity.pdbx_description
1 polymer ?
#
loop_
_entity_poly.entity_id
_entity_poly.type
_entity_poly.pdbx_seq_one_letter_code
_entity_poly.pdbx_strand_id
1 'polypeptide(L)'
;MLIIEEYFVLILQLIIICCSNETKPKLNLDEFFNNTDYQQLSFSPTGEHLLIQSRRPSWNSSSFDISLWLFYVKEKTTKLIAHNLPSFSKPVWSPTGKHIAFLLNEDSTITYVGTPEHHLYLYSIISN
;
A
#
# COMPACT_ATOMS: atom_id res chain seq x y z
N MET A 1 12.62 -41.45 -37.89
CA MET A 1 13.76 -40.97 -37.09
C MET A 1 13.64 -39.50 -36.72
N LEU A 2 13.18 -38.62 -37.63
CA LEU A 2 13.05 -37.17 -37.37
C LEU A 2 11.97 -36.78 -36.32
N ILE A 3 10.88 -37.55 -36.20
CA ILE A 3 9.77 -37.23 -35.29
C ILE A 3 10.17 -37.35 -33.80
N ILE A 4 11.08 -38.26 -33.45
CA ILE A 4 11.47 -38.52 -32.05
C ILE A 4 12.31 -37.37 -31.47
N GLU A 5 13.13 -36.72 -32.30
CA GLU A 5 13.98 -35.60 -31.91
C GLU A 5 13.17 -34.35 -31.54
N GLU A 6 12.05 -34.10 -32.24
CA GLU A 6 11.18 -32.95 -31.96
C GLU A 6 10.51 -33.06 -30.59
N TYR A 7 10.02 -34.25 -30.21
CA TYR A 7 9.44 -34.49 -28.88
C TYR A 7 10.49 -34.36 -27.77
N PHE A 8 11.72 -34.79 -28.02
CA PHE A 8 12.81 -34.66 -27.06
C PHE A 8 13.12 -33.19 -26.75
N VAL A 9 13.18 -32.35 -27.79
CA VAL A 9 13.37 -30.89 -27.63
C VAL A 9 12.21 -30.25 -26.86
N LEU A 10 10.97 -30.66 -27.16
CA LEU A 10 9.77 -30.13 -26.50
C LEU A 10 9.69 -30.51 -25.01
N ILE A 11 10.06 -31.75 -24.68
CA ILE A 11 10.14 -32.23 -23.29
C ILE A 11 11.25 -31.52 -22.53
N LEU A 12 12.42 -31.30 -23.16
CA LEU A 12 13.53 -30.56 -22.56
C LEU A 12 13.14 -29.11 -22.22
N GLN A 13 12.42 -28.44 -23.13
CA GLN A 13 11.90 -27.09 -22.90
C GLN A 13 10.89 -27.04 -21.73
N LEU A 14 10.04 -28.06 -21.60
CA LEU A 14 9.08 -28.16 -20.50
C LEU A 14 9.77 -28.33 -19.13
N ILE A 15 10.87 -29.11 -19.08
CA ILE A 15 11.64 -29.36 -17.84
C ILE A 15 12.35 -28.09 -17.36
N ILE A 16 12.87 -27.27 -18.28
CA ILE A 16 13.55 -26.00 -17.95
C ILE A 16 12.58 -25.00 -17.30
N ILE A 17 11.31 -24.96 -17.76
CA ILE A 17 10.27 -24.08 -17.19
C ILE A 17 9.87 -24.52 -15.78
N CYS A 18 9.93 -25.82 -15.47
CA CYS A 18 9.54 -26.35 -14.17
C CYS A 18 10.60 -26.12 -13.07
N CYS A 19 11.84 -25.79 -13.45
CA CYS A 19 12.96 -25.62 -12.54
C CYS A 19 13.33 -24.14 -12.34
N SER A 20 12.35 -23.23 -12.32
CA SER A 20 12.58 -21.90 -11.77
C SER A 20 12.65 -22.00 -10.24
N ASN A 21 13.85 -22.15 -9.71
CA ASN A 21 14.11 -21.99 -8.29
C ASN A 21 13.83 -20.53 -7.90
N GLU A 22 12.67 -20.25 -7.31
CA GLU A 22 12.46 -19.01 -6.57
C GLU A 22 13.34 -19.05 -5.33
N THR A 23 14.57 -18.54 -5.44
CA THR A 23 15.40 -18.29 -4.27
C THR A 23 14.77 -17.15 -3.50
N LYS A 24 14.01 -17.48 -2.43
CA LYS A 24 13.49 -16.48 -1.49
C LYS A 24 14.66 -15.57 -1.06
N PRO A 25 14.50 -14.23 -1.13
CA PRO A 25 15.57 -13.32 -0.72
C PRO A 25 16.02 -13.63 0.71
N LYS A 26 17.34 -13.57 0.92
CA LYS A 26 17.94 -13.81 2.24
C LYS A 26 17.53 -12.65 3.15
N LEU A 27 16.84 -12.95 4.24
CA LEU A 27 16.42 -11.96 5.23
C LEU A 27 17.66 -11.28 5.84
N ASN A 28 17.78 -9.98 5.61
CA ASN A 28 18.81 -9.12 6.21
C ASN A 28 18.18 -8.20 7.28
N LEU A 29 19.00 -7.65 8.17
CA LEU A 29 18.54 -6.71 9.21
C LEU A 29 17.87 -5.48 8.60
N ASP A 30 18.43 -4.95 7.51
CA ASP A 30 17.85 -3.79 6.82
C ASP A 30 16.44 -4.08 6.31
N GLU A 31 16.20 -5.28 5.79
CA GLU A 31 14.88 -5.68 5.31
C GLU A 31 13.90 -5.89 6.48
N PHE A 32 14.37 -6.48 7.58
CA PHE A 32 13.59 -6.63 8.81
C PHE A 32 13.14 -5.27 9.35
N PHE A 33 14.04 -4.28 9.40
CA PHE A 33 13.73 -2.96 9.91
C PHE A 33 12.96 -2.07 8.91
N ASN A 34 12.96 -2.38 7.62
CA ASN A 34 12.17 -1.69 6.59
C ASN A 34 10.75 -2.26 6.42
N ASN A 35 10.25 -2.99 7.41
CA ASN A 35 8.90 -3.54 7.38
C ASN A 35 7.82 -2.45 7.25
N THR A 36 6.77 -2.74 6.49
CA THR A 36 5.57 -1.91 6.41
C THR A 36 4.47 -2.56 7.25
N ASP A 37 4.00 -1.84 8.26
CA ASP A 37 2.88 -2.26 9.09
C ASP A 37 1.56 -1.76 8.49
N TYR A 38 0.49 -2.54 8.64
CA TYR A 38 -0.87 -2.14 8.27
C TYR A 38 -1.67 -1.84 9.53
N GLN A 39 -1.75 -0.57 9.91
CA GLN A 39 -2.32 -0.17 11.21
C GLN A 39 -3.84 -0.24 11.24
N GLN A 40 -4.48 -0.01 10.09
CA GLN A 40 -5.93 -0.02 9.97
C GLN A 40 -6.36 -0.57 8.61
N LEU A 41 -7.37 -1.44 8.66
CA LEU A 41 -8.08 -1.96 7.50
C LEU A 41 -9.59 -1.74 7.74
N SER A 42 -10.29 -1.15 6.78
CA SER A 42 -11.75 -0.98 6.90
C SER A 42 -12.41 -1.05 5.53
N PHE A 43 -13.34 -1.98 5.36
CA PHE A 43 -14.22 -1.96 4.21
C PHE A 43 -15.12 -0.72 4.25
N SER A 44 -15.41 -0.18 3.07
CA SER A 44 -16.51 0.74 2.87
C SER A 44 -17.84 0.06 3.25
N PRO A 45 -18.86 0.82 3.71
CA PRO A 45 -20.17 0.26 4.02
C PRO A 45 -20.84 -0.49 2.86
N THR A 46 -20.50 -0.15 1.61
CA THR A 46 -20.98 -0.83 0.40
C THR A 46 -20.19 -2.09 0.06
N GLY A 47 -18.99 -2.26 0.63
CA GLY A 47 -18.07 -3.38 0.34
C GLY A 47 -17.28 -3.24 -0.96
N GLU A 48 -17.46 -2.14 -1.71
CA GLU A 48 -16.81 -1.93 -3.03
C GLU A 48 -15.34 -1.49 -2.90
N HIS A 49 -15.01 -0.89 -1.77
CA HIS A 49 -13.68 -0.38 -1.47
C HIS A 49 -13.17 -0.87 -0.12
N LEU A 50 -11.85 -1.02 -0.01
CA LEU A 50 -11.13 -1.29 1.23
C LEU A 50 -10.14 -0.14 1.50
N LEU A 51 -10.26 0.47 2.67
CA LEU A 51 -9.33 1.48 3.16
C LEU A 51 -8.16 0.79 3.87
N ILE A 52 -6.95 1.18 3.54
CA ILE A 52 -5.72 0.61 4.09
C ILE A 52 -4.82 1.74 4.59
N GLN A 53 -4.50 1.73 5.88
CA GLN A 53 -3.50 2.62 6.46
C GLN A 53 -2.19 1.85 6.63
N SER A 54 -1.17 2.25 5.88
CA SER A 54 0.18 1.68 5.97
C SER A 54 1.09 2.60 6.77
N ARG A 55 1.98 2.04 7.57
CA ARG A 55 3.01 2.74 8.31
C ARG A 55 4.36 2.15 7.96
N ARG A 56 5.26 2.96 7.41
CA ARG A 56 6.64 2.56 7.12
C ARG A 56 7.64 3.43 7.85
N PRO A 57 8.75 2.88 8.36
CA PRO A 57 9.86 3.68 8.85
C PRO A 57 10.40 4.61 7.75
N SER A 58 10.73 5.84 8.14
CA SER A 58 11.36 6.83 7.30
C SER A 58 12.69 7.23 7.94
N TRP A 59 13.75 6.53 7.54
CA TRP A 59 15.08 6.68 8.16
C TRP A 59 15.66 8.08 7.97
N ASN A 60 15.37 8.73 6.84
CA ASN A 60 15.85 10.07 6.52
C ASN A 60 15.33 11.13 7.50
N SER A 61 14.13 10.94 8.04
CA SER A 61 13.45 11.88 8.94
C SER A 61 13.37 11.38 10.39
N SER A 62 13.96 10.21 10.71
CA SER A 62 13.83 9.54 12.00
C SER A 62 12.37 9.42 12.47
N SER A 63 11.45 9.18 11.52
CA SER A 63 10.01 9.18 11.76
C SER A 63 9.31 8.01 11.05
N PHE A 64 7.99 8.03 11.01
CA PHE A 64 7.19 7.04 10.29
C PHE A 64 6.33 7.73 9.25
N ASP A 65 6.42 7.26 8.01
CA ASP A 65 5.57 7.71 6.93
C ASP A 65 4.29 6.88 6.96
N ILE A 66 3.18 7.56 7.25
CA ILE A 66 1.85 6.96 7.29
C ILE A 66 1.11 7.39 6.05
N SER A 67 0.67 6.40 5.29
CA SER A 67 -0.03 6.58 4.02
C SER A 67 -1.39 5.91 4.07
N LEU A 68 -2.34 6.55 3.40
CA LEU A 68 -3.69 6.07 3.27
C LEU A 68 -3.95 5.65 1.83
N TRP A 69 -4.39 4.41 1.67
CA TRP A 69 -4.62 3.78 0.38
C TRP A 69 -6.07 3.34 0.27
N LEU A 70 -6.59 3.42 -0.95
CA LEU A 70 -7.90 2.96 -1.32
C LEU A 70 -7.77 1.80 -2.31
N PHE A 71 -8.21 0.62 -1.89
CA PHE A 71 -8.26 -0.56 -2.74
C PHE A 71 -9.65 -0.73 -3.32
N TYR A 72 -9.72 -0.88 -4.64
CA TYR A 72 -10.94 -1.11 -5.42
C TYR A 72 -11.14 -2.63 -5.59
N VAL A 73 -12.19 -3.18 -4.99
CA VAL A 73 -12.37 -4.63 -4.87
C VAL A 73 -12.64 -5.28 -6.23
N LYS A 74 -13.45 -4.63 -7.07
CA LYS A 74 -13.85 -5.16 -8.38
C LYS A 74 -12.69 -5.11 -9.38
N GLU A 75 -11.99 -3.99 -9.45
CA GLU A 75 -10.88 -3.75 -10.36
C GLU A 75 -9.57 -4.39 -9.88
N LYS A 76 -9.49 -4.75 -8.58
CA LYS A 76 -8.27 -5.23 -7.91
C LYS A 76 -7.11 -4.24 -8.02
N THR A 77 -7.42 -2.95 -7.99
CA THR A 77 -6.44 -1.85 -8.09
C THR A 77 -6.33 -1.10 -6.77
N THR A 78 -5.17 -0.50 -6.51
CA THR A 78 -4.92 0.33 -5.32
C THR A 78 -4.56 1.74 -5.74
N LYS A 79 -5.12 2.74 -5.05
CA LYS A 79 -4.83 4.15 -5.24
C LYS A 79 -4.32 4.76 -3.94
N LEU A 80 -3.22 5.51 -4.00
CA LEU A 80 -2.79 6.36 -2.89
C LEU A 80 -3.73 7.57 -2.79
N ILE A 81 -4.31 7.82 -1.61
CA ILE A 81 -5.20 8.96 -1.39
C ILE A 81 -4.59 10.06 -0.53
N ALA A 82 -3.69 9.72 0.39
CA ALA A 82 -2.94 10.69 1.19
C ALA A 82 -1.64 10.07 1.73
N HIS A 83 -0.64 10.91 2.02
CA HIS A 83 0.63 10.54 2.65
C HIS A 83 0.97 11.50 3.79
N ASN A 84 1.93 11.16 4.65
CA ASN A 84 2.35 11.95 5.82
C ASN A 84 1.22 12.24 6.82
N LEU A 85 0.36 11.25 7.06
CA LEU A 85 -0.67 11.37 8.09
C LEU A 85 -0.02 11.40 9.49
N PRO A 86 -0.63 12.10 10.47
CA PRO A 86 -0.22 12.01 11.86
C PRO A 86 -0.35 10.58 12.39
N SER A 87 0.49 10.20 13.35
CA SER A 87 0.55 8.86 13.96
C SER A 87 -0.74 8.42 14.64
N PHE A 88 -1.57 9.37 15.05
CA PHE A 88 -2.86 9.14 15.68
C PHE A 88 -4.04 9.32 14.72
N SER A 89 -3.80 9.51 13.41
CA SER A 89 -4.86 9.64 12.42
C SER A 89 -5.68 8.35 12.35
N LYS A 90 -6.99 8.47 12.56
CA LYS A 90 -7.96 7.38 12.47
C LYS A 90 -8.96 7.70 11.36
N PRO A 91 -8.67 7.31 10.11
CA PRO A 91 -9.54 7.63 9.01
C PRO A 91 -10.86 6.84 9.13
N VAL A 92 -11.98 7.49 8.81
CA VAL A 92 -13.32 6.90 8.95
C VAL A 92 -14.14 7.05 7.69
N TRP A 93 -14.94 6.03 7.41
CA TRP A 93 -15.88 6.02 6.32
C TRP A 93 -17.13 6.83 6.66
N SER A 94 -17.62 7.60 5.69
CA SER A 94 -19.00 8.06 5.73
C SER A 94 -19.96 6.86 5.70
N PRO A 95 -21.14 6.92 6.36
CA PRO A 95 -22.11 5.82 6.37
C PRO A 95 -22.58 5.40 4.97
N THR A 96 -22.54 6.33 4.01
CA THR A 96 -22.90 6.07 2.60
C THR A 96 -21.77 5.50 1.76
N GLY A 97 -20.54 5.41 2.32
CA GLY A 97 -19.35 4.94 1.61
C GLY A 97 -18.77 5.88 0.56
N LYS A 98 -19.32 7.09 0.39
CA LYS A 98 -18.91 8.04 -0.66
C LYS A 98 -17.73 8.92 -0.27
N HIS A 99 -17.52 9.10 1.03
CA HIS A 99 -16.48 9.96 1.58
C HIS A 99 -15.66 9.24 2.66
N ILE A 100 -14.42 9.70 2.84
CA ILE A 100 -13.50 9.29 3.90
C ILE A 100 -13.02 10.55 4.62
N ALA A 101 -13.16 10.61 5.94
CA ALA A 101 -12.64 11.70 6.76
C ALA A 101 -11.33 11.28 7.44
N PHE A 102 -10.30 12.13 7.41
CA PHE A 102 -9.00 11.85 8.05
C PHE A 102 -8.25 13.12 8.42
N LEU A 103 -7.25 13.00 9.30
CA LEU A 103 -6.35 14.11 9.66
C LEU A 103 -5.08 14.05 8.80
N LEU A 104 -4.58 15.21 8.41
CA LEU A 104 -3.30 15.38 7.71
C LEU A 104 -2.43 16.38 8.47
N ASN A 105 -1.11 16.19 8.41
CA ASN A 105 -0.15 17.19 8.84
C ASN A 105 0.08 18.16 7.69
N GLU A 106 -0.07 19.45 7.91
CA GLU A 106 0.55 20.41 7.01
C GLU A 106 2.04 20.54 7.37
N ASP A 107 2.91 20.37 6.38
CA ASP A 107 4.30 20.79 6.51
C ASP A 107 4.30 22.33 6.53
N SER A 108 4.11 22.91 7.71
CA SER A 108 4.17 24.36 7.90
C SER A 108 5.58 24.81 7.51
N THR A 109 5.69 25.36 6.30
CA THR A 109 6.95 25.84 5.75
C THR A 109 7.32 27.12 6.53
N ILE A 110 8.14 26.93 7.56
CA ILE A 110 8.97 27.92 8.29
C ILE A 110 8.24 29.15 8.86
N THR A 111 7.93 29.13 10.16
CA THR A 111 8.32 30.18 11.13
C THR A 111 8.27 29.57 12.53
N TYR A 112 9.34 29.73 13.31
CA TYR A 112 9.50 29.15 14.65
C TYR A 112 8.32 29.53 15.57
N VAL A 113 7.89 28.57 16.41
CA VAL A 113 6.82 28.65 17.44
C VAL A 113 5.40 28.41 16.90
N GLY A 114 5.12 27.16 16.52
CA GLY A 114 3.76 26.67 16.32
C GLY A 114 3.68 25.18 16.66
N THR A 115 2.67 24.78 17.42
CA THR A 115 2.29 23.36 17.53
C THR A 115 1.94 22.85 16.14
N PRO A 116 2.31 21.61 15.76
CA PRO A 116 1.91 21.06 14.47
C PRO A 116 0.39 21.15 14.33
N GLU A 117 -0.08 21.81 13.28
CA GLU A 117 -1.51 21.94 12.99
C GLU A 117 -1.98 20.72 12.20
N HIS A 118 -3.09 20.15 12.64
CA HIS A 118 -3.72 19.00 12.01
C HIS A 118 -5.07 19.42 11.46
N HIS A 119 -5.24 19.30 10.15
CA HIS A 119 -6.50 19.66 9.50
C HIS A 119 -7.32 18.41 9.19
N LEU A 120 -8.64 18.54 9.32
CA LEU A 120 -9.58 17.50 8.94
C LEU A 120 -9.87 17.60 7.44
N TYR A 121 -9.53 16.54 6.71
CA TYR A 121 -9.81 16.41 5.28
C TYR A 121 -10.96 15.44 5.06
N LEU A 122 -11.74 15.74 4.03
CA LEU A 122 -12.79 14.87 3.51
C LEU A 122 -12.45 14.51 2.06
N TYR A 123 -12.15 13.24 1.81
CA TYR A 123 -11.91 12.72 0.47
C TYR A 123 -13.19 12.15 -0.12
N SER A 124 -13.54 12.57 -1.34
CA SER A 124 -14.69 12.06 -2.10
C SER A 124 -14.25 11.01 -3.12
N ILE A 125 -14.97 9.90 -3.20
CA ILE A 125 -14.66 8.76 -4.09
C ILE A 125 -15.39 8.87 -5.43
N ILE A 126 -16.35 9.78 -5.55
CA ILE A 126 -17.18 9.92 -6.75
C ILE A 126 -16.28 10.39 -7.91
N SER A 127 -16.16 9.57 -8.96
CA SER A 127 -15.65 10.03 -10.25
C SER A 127 -16.68 10.99 -10.83
N ASN A 128 -16.28 12.24 -11.02
CA ASN A 128 -17.07 13.20 -11.79
C ASN A 128 -17.16 12.76 -13.25
#